data_AF-A0A7W8MT42-F1
#
_entry.id   AF-A0A7W8MT42-F1
#
_cell.length_a   1.000
_cell.length_b   1.000
_cell.length_c   1.000
_cell.angle_alpha   90.00
_cell.angle_beta   90.00
_cell.angle_gamma   90.00
#
_symmetry.space_group_name_H-M   'P 1'
#
loop_
_entity.id
_entity.type
_entity.pdbx_description
1 polymer ?
#
loop_
_entity_poly.entity_id
_entity_poly.type
_entity_poly.pdbx_seq_one_letter_code
_entity_poly.pdbx_strand_id
1 'polypeptide(L)'
;MTGSAKRAEECTAKDHRRFDPRFQGENFAANMNAVEIVRTIADAIGAKPSQVALAWLLGKGDFIVPIPGTKRRVYLEENAGAVDIKLSDDNVARLEAALRPEAVSGPRYNEKVMAWVDR
;
A
#
# COMPACT_ATOMS: atom_id res chain seq x y z
N MET A 1 3.37 -4.79 -1.35
CA MET A 1 2.05 -4.14 -1.54
C MET A 1 1.30 -4.92 -2.61
N THR A 2 0.61 -6.00 -2.24
CA THR A 2 0.07 -6.99 -3.21
C THR A 2 -1.46 -7.11 -3.18
N GLY A 3 -2.18 -6.19 -2.52
CA GLY A 3 -3.64 -6.26 -2.39
C GLY A 3 -4.18 -7.52 -1.68
N SER A 4 -3.29 -8.36 -1.14
CA SER A 4 -3.57 -9.67 -0.52
C SER A 4 -3.25 -9.67 0.99
N ALA A 5 -3.25 -8.48 1.60
CA ALA A 5 -3.13 -8.35 3.03
C ALA A 5 -4.27 -9.11 3.71
N LYS A 6 -3.92 -9.92 4.70
CA LYS A 6 -4.90 -10.57 5.58
C LYS A 6 -5.17 -9.68 6.78
N ARG A 7 -6.34 -9.85 7.36
CA ARG A 7 -6.65 -9.32 8.70
C ARG A 7 -5.64 -9.85 9.72
N ALA A 8 -5.32 -9.06 10.73
CA ALA A 8 -4.38 -9.41 11.78
C ALA A 8 -4.80 -10.71 12.51
N GLU A 9 -6.11 -10.91 12.67
CA GLU A 9 -6.70 -12.06 13.35
C GLU A 9 -6.40 -13.39 12.62
N GLU A 10 -6.22 -13.34 11.30
CA GLU A 10 -5.89 -14.48 10.43
C GLU A 10 -4.37 -14.71 10.29
N CYS A 11 -3.55 -13.79 10.80
CA CYS A 11 -2.10 -13.89 10.74
C CYS A 11 -1.57 -14.83 11.83
N THR A 12 -0.50 -15.57 11.53
CA THR A 12 0.14 -16.46 12.53
C THR A 12 0.69 -15.66 13.71
N ALA A 13 0.88 -16.31 14.87
CA ALA A 13 1.41 -15.65 16.07
C ALA A 13 2.79 -14.98 15.89
N LYS A 14 3.59 -15.42 14.91
CA LYS A 14 4.92 -14.87 14.61
C LYS A 14 4.91 -13.75 13.56
N ASP A 15 3.76 -13.44 12.96
CA ASP A 15 3.64 -12.39 11.96
C ASP A 15 3.46 -11.03 12.65
N HIS A 16 4.36 -10.08 12.37
CA HIS A 16 4.33 -8.76 13.01
C HIS A 16 3.01 -8.01 12.76
N ARG A 17 2.36 -8.25 11.61
CA ARG A 17 1.09 -7.60 11.24
C ARG A 17 -0.04 -7.95 12.20
N ARG A 18 0.06 -9.06 12.92
CA ARG A 18 -0.90 -9.43 13.99
C ARG A 18 -0.99 -8.35 15.08
N PHE A 19 0.08 -7.57 15.27
CA PHE A 19 0.18 -6.54 16.30
C PHE A 19 0.19 -5.11 15.74
N ASP A 20 0.04 -4.94 14.41
CA ASP A 20 -0.07 -3.63 13.77
C ASP A 20 -1.53 -3.15 13.82
N PRO A 21 -1.83 -2.02 14.48
CA PRO A 21 -3.20 -1.52 14.64
C PRO A 21 -3.93 -1.30 13.31
N ARG A 22 -3.21 -1.02 12.22
CA ARG A 22 -3.79 -0.79 10.89
C ARG A 22 -4.34 -2.06 10.23
N PHE A 23 -3.96 -3.23 10.75
CA PHE A 23 -4.39 -4.54 10.25
C PHE A 23 -5.48 -5.20 11.12
N GLN A 24 -5.95 -4.55 12.18
CA GLN A 24 -6.89 -5.11 13.16
C GLN A 24 -8.30 -4.56 12.99
N GLY A 25 -9.32 -5.38 13.26
CA GLY A 25 -10.71 -4.93 13.42
C GLY A 25 -11.21 -3.99 12.32
N GLU A 26 -11.83 -2.88 12.73
CA GLU A 26 -12.39 -1.84 11.85
C GLU A 26 -11.32 -1.03 11.12
N ASN A 27 -10.10 -0.92 11.67
CA ASN A 27 -9.01 -0.20 11.00
C ASN A 27 -8.63 -0.90 9.69
N PHE A 28 -8.55 -2.24 9.71
CA PHE A 28 -8.32 -3.00 8.49
C PHE A 28 -9.42 -2.77 7.46
N ALA A 29 -10.70 -2.85 7.88
CA ALA A 29 -11.82 -2.66 6.98
C ALA A 29 -11.80 -1.26 6.35
N ALA A 30 -11.54 -0.22 7.13
CA ALA A 30 -11.40 1.15 6.63
C ALA A 30 -10.23 1.29 5.65
N ASN A 31 -9.06 0.71 5.96
CA ASN A 31 -7.88 0.79 5.11
C ASN A 31 -8.02 0.00 3.79
N MET A 32 -8.87 -1.03 3.76
CA MET A 32 -9.16 -1.77 2.54
C MET A 32 -9.89 -0.93 1.49
N ASN A 33 -10.58 0.15 1.87
CA ASN A 33 -11.20 1.06 0.91
C ASN A 33 -10.17 1.67 -0.05
N ALA A 34 -9.00 2.08 0.47
CA ALA A 34 -7.93 2.59 -0.35
C ALA A 34 -7.36 1.51 -1.28
N VAL A 35 -7.28 0.27 -0.80
CA VAL A 35 -6.84 -0.88 -1.61
C VAL A 35 -7.81 -1.12 -2.78
N GLU A 36 -9.13 -1.07 -2.54
CA GLU A 36 -10.14 -1.25 -3.59
C GLU A 36 -10.08 -0.16 -4.67
N ILE A 37 -9.75 1.08 -4.28
CA ILE A 37 -9.54 2.17 -5.26
C ILE A 37 -8.34 1.86 -6.16
N VAL A 38 -7.22 1.42 -5.59
CA VAL A 38 -6.04 1.00 -6.36
C VAL A 38 -6.38 -0.15 -7.30
N ARG A 39 -7.14 -1.14 -6.83
CA ARG A 39 -7.58 -2.28 -7.65
C ARG A 39 -8.47 -1.85 -8.81
N THR A 40 -9.46 -1.00 -8.54
CA THR A 40 -10.38 -0.48 -9.56
C THR A 40 -9.61 0.25 -10.67
N ILE A 41 -8.61 1.06 -10.30
CA ILE A 41 -7.76 1.75 -11.27
C ILE A 41 -6.91 0.75 -12.05
N ALA A 42 -6.29 -0.21 -11.36
CA ALA A 42 -5.48 -1.25 -11.99
C ALA A 42 -6.27 -2.06 -13.02
N ASP A 43 -7.48 -2.51 -12.66
CA ASP A 43 -8.36 -3.26 -13.54
C ASP A 43 -8.78 -2.44 -14.76
N ALA A 44 -9.11 -1.16 -14.56
CA ALA A 44 -9.51 -0.26 -15.65
C ALA A 44 -8.41 -0.02 -16.70
N ILE A 45 -7.14 -0.03 -16.29
CA ILE A 45 -6.00 0.20 -17.19
C ILE A 45 -5.23 -1.07 -17.55
N GLY A 46 -5.71 -2.26 -17.12
CA GLY A 46 -5.07 -3.54 -17.41
C GLY A 46 -3.72 -3.76 -16.70
N ALA A 47 -3.51 -3.11 -15.56
CA ALA A 47 -2.27 -3.18 -14.77
C ALA A 47 -2.42 -4.05 -13.52
N LYS A 48 -1.31 -4.33 -12.83
CA LYS A 48 -1.33 -4.89 -11.48
C LYS A 48 -1.45 -3.79 -10.42
N PRO A 49 -2.13 -4.03 -9.28
CA PRO A 49 -2.23 -3.04 -8.20
C PRO A 49 -0.86 -2.58 -7.66
N SER A 50 0.13 -3.48 -7.62
CA SER A 50 1.52 -3.19 -7.28
C SER A 50 2.14 -2.14 -8.21
N GLN A 51 1.86 -2.25 -9.52
CA GLN A 51 2.37 -1.33 -10.53
C GLN A 51 1.68 0.04 -10.44
N VAL A 52 0.36 0.09 -10.20
CA VAL A 52 -0.36 1.36 -9.98
C VAL A 52 0.21 2.10 -8.77
N ALA A 53 0.46 1.41 -7.66
CA ALA A 53 1.03 2.02 -6.47
C ALA A 53 2.44 2.59 -6.73
N LEU A 54 3.28 1.86 -7.48
CA LEU A 54 4.62 2.30 -7.84
C LEU A 54 4.60 3.46 -8.85
N ALA A 55 3.73 3.41 -9.86
CA ALA A 55 3.57 4.47 -10.85
C ALA A 55 3.10 5.78 -10.21
N TRP A 56 2.15 5.70 -9.27
CA TRP A 56 1.73 6.84 -8.47
C TRP A 56 2.88 7.45 -7.66
N LEU A 57 3.68 6.61 -7.00
CA LEU A 57 4.84 7.08 -6.22
C LEU A 57 5.92 7.71 -7.12
N LEU A 58 6.20 7.13 -8.29
CA LEU A 58 7.14 7.67 -9.27
C LEU A 58 6.64 9.03 -9.82
N GLY A 59 5.33 9.18 -10.01
CA GLY A 59 4.71 10.43 -10.46
C GLY A 59 4.76 11.59 -9.45
N LYS A 60 5.19 11.34 -8.20
CA LYS A 60 5.32 12.37 -7.17
C LYS A 60 6.54 13.28 -7.34
N GLY A 61 7.52 12.89 -8.16
CA GLY A 61 8.67 13.72 -8.49
C GLY A 61 9.89 12.90 -8.94
N ASP A 62 10.68 13.50 -9.82
CA ASP A 62 11.84 12.84 -10.47
C ASP A 62 12.94 12.41 -9.49
N PHE A 63 12.93 12.96 -8.26
CA PHE A 63 13.87 12.60 -7.20
C PHE A 63 13.46 11.35 -6.40
N ILE A 64 12.34 10.72 -6.75
CA ILE A 64 11.80 9.56 -6.03
C ILE A 64 12.23 8.26 -6.71
N VAL A 65 13.02 7.46 -5.99
CA VAL A 65 13.47 6.14 -6.44
C VAL A 65 12.91 5.07 -5.50
N PRO A 66 11.82 4.38 -5.86
CA PRO A 66 11.25 3.34 -5.01
C PRO A 66 12.17 2.12 -4.94
N ILE A 67 12.28 1.52 -3.76
CA ILE A 67 13.06 0.28 -3.52
C ILE A 67 12.08 -0.85 -3.16
N PRO A 68 11.31 -1.39 -4.14
CA PRO A 68 10.33 -2.43 -3.85
C PRO A 68 11.02 -3.74 -3.50
N GLY A 69 10.90 -4.17 -2.25
CA GLY A 69 11.43 -5.45 -1.80
C GLY A 69 10.71 -6.64 -2.46
N THR A 70 11.47 -7.59 -2.99
CA THR A 70 10.97 -8.87 -3.50
C THR A 70 11.98 -9.99 -3.28
N LYS A 71 11.49 -11.22 -3.13
CA LYS A 71 12.32 -12.45 -3.08
C LYS A 71 12.29 -13.26 -4.38
N ARG A 72 11.46 -12.86 -5.36
CA ARG A 72 11.22 -13.61 -6.60
C ARG A 72 11.37 -12.71 -7.81
N ARG A 73 12.06 -13.23 -8.84
CA ARG A 73 12.32 -12.51 -10.10
C ARG A 73 11.04 -12.08 -10.82
N VAL A 74 10.01 -12.93 -10.84
CA VAL A 74 8.72 -12.58 -11.46
C VAL A 74 8.11 -11.28 -10.90
N TYR A 75 8.26 -11.01 -9.60
CA TYR A 75 7.77 -9.76 -9.01
C TYR A 75 8.72 -8.59 -9.20
N LEU A 76 10.01 -8.85 -9.41
CA LEU A 76 10.93 -7.80 -9.83
C LEU A 76 10.50 -7.28 -11.21
N GLU A 77 10.26 -8.20 -12.14
CA GLU A 77 9.81 -7.90 -13.50
C GLU A 77 8.43 -7.22 -13.49
N GLU A 78 7.48 -7.73 -12.68
CA GLU A 78 6.18 -7.08 -12.49
C GLU A 78 6.34 -5.64 -11.97
N ASN A 79 7.11 -5.43 -10.91
CA ASN A 79 7.32 -4.10 -10.32
C ASN A 79 8.05 -3.15 -11.28
N ALA A 80 9.01 -3.66 -12.07
CA ALA A 80 9.74 -2.86 -13.05
C ALA A 80 8.82 -2.29 -14.12
N GLY A 81 7.80 -3.04 -14.55
CA GLY A 81 6.80 -2.56 -15.52
C GLY A 81 5.94 -1.37 -15.03
N ALA A 82 6.06 -0.97 -13.76
CA ALA A 82 5.38 0.24 -13.27
C ALA A 82 5.87 1.53 -13.95
N VAL A 83 7.11 1.57 -14.46
CA VAL A 83 7.68 2.76 -15.12
C VAL A 83 6.97 3.10 -16.44
N ASP A 84 6.32 2.12 -17.05
CA ASP A 84 5.59 2.28 -18.31
C ASP A 84 4.13 2.69 -18.09
N ILE A 85 3.64 2.69 -16.84
CA ILE A 85 2.26 3.07 -16.52
C ILE A 85 2.14 4.58 -16.44
N LYS A 86 1.22 5.11 -17.26
CA LYS A 86 0.78 6.51 -17.19
C LYS A 86 -0.60 6.58 -16.52
N LEU A 87 -0.64 7.17 -15.33
CA LEU A 87 -1.90 7.48 -14.66
C LEU A 87 -2.45 8.80 -15.21
N SER A 88 -3.75 8.84 -15.51
CA SER A 88 -4.45 10.09 -15.81
C SER A 88 -4.57 10.97 -14.57
N ASP A 89 -4.76 12.27 -14.77
CA ASP A 89 -4.96 13.22 -13.68
C ASP A 89 -6.14 12.83 -12.77
N ASP A 90 -7.21 12.27 -13.34
CA ASP A 90 -8.35 11.72 -12.59
C ASP A 90 -7.93 10.55 -11.70
N ASN A 91 -7.18 9.58 -12.24
CA ASN A 91 -6.69 8.45 -11.47
C ASN A 91 -5.74 8.90 -10.36
N VAL A 92 -4.86 9.87 -10.65
CA VAL A 92 -3.99 10.48 -9.64
C VAL A 92 -4.83 11.13 -8.54
N ALA A 93 -5.81 11.97 -8.88
CA ALA A 93 -6.67 12.63 -7.90
C ALA A 93 -7.44 11.64 -7.01
N ARG A 94 -7.92 10.53 -7.59
CA ARG A 94 -8.58 9.45 -6.85
C ARG A 94 -7.62 8.76 -5.87
N LEU A 95 -6.37 8.50 -6.29
CA LEU A 95 -5.34 7.92 -5.43
C LEU A 95 -4.92 8.88 -4.32
N GLU A 96 -4.71 10.15 -4.63
CA GLU A 96 -4.44 11.18 -3.62
C GLU A 96 -5.53 11.19 -2.57
N ALA A 97 -6.80 11.15 -2.99
CA ALA A 97 -7.92 11.21 -2.09
C ALA A 97 -8.00 10.00 -1.15
N ALA A 98 -7.69 8.82 -1.67
CA ALA A 98 -7.73 7.56 -0.95
C ALA A 98 -6.55 7.35 0.01
N LEU A 99 -5.38 7.89 -0.33
CA LEU A 99 -4.11 7.62 0.34
C LEU A 99 -3.63 8.77 1.23
N ARG A 100 -4.48 9.77 1.50
CA ARG A 100 -4.14 10.86 2.44
C ARG A 100 -3.79 10.28 3.82
N PRO A 101 -2.83 10.87 4.54
CA PRO A 101 -2.46 10.41 5.88
C PRO A 101 -3.66 10.27 6.83
N GLU A 102 -4.63 11.19 6.73
CA GLU A 102 -5.84 11.22 7.56
C GLU A 102 -6.85 10.12 7.20
N ALA A 103 -6.75 9.55 5.99
CA ALA A 103 -7.61 8.46 5.55
C ALA A 103 -7.13 7.08 6.05
N VAL A 104 -5.89 6.99 6.54
CA VAL A 104 -5.34 5.76 7.11
C VAL A 104 -5.83 5.60 8.55
N SER A 105 -6.58 4.53 8.78
CA SER A 105 -7.14 4.22 10.10
C SER A 105 -6.17 3.38 10.94
N GLY A 106 -6.03 3.75 12.21
CA GLY A 106 -5.16 3.11 13.19
C GLY A 106 -3.73 3.70 13.24
N PRO A 107 -3.13 3.81 14.44
CA PRO A 107 -1.78 4.35 14.58
C PRO A 107 -0.72 3.43 13.95
N ARG A 108 0.39 4.03 13.50
CA ARG A 108 1.52 3.31 12.86
C ARG A 108 2.14 2.25 13.78
N TYR A 109 2.19 2.52 15.08
CA TYR A 109 2.72 1.61 16.08
C TYR A 109 1.70 1.47 17.21
N ASN A 110 1.64 0.27 17.81
CA ASN A 110 0.92 0.10 19.07
C ASN A 110 1.64 0.85 20.21
N GLU A 111 0.94 1.04 21.33
CA GLU A 111 1.44 1.79 22.48
C GLU A 111 2.80 1.29 22.99
N LYS A 112 2.99 -0.04 23.01
CA LYS A 112 4.24 -0.65 23.48
C LYS A 112 5.43 -0.28 22.60
N VAL A 113 5.25 -0.27 21.28
CA VAL A 113 6.30 0.10 20.32
C VAL A 113 6.48 1.61 20.28
N MET A 114 5.40 2.39 20.36
CA MET A 114 5.46 3.86 20.46
C MET A 114 6.30 4.32 21.65
N ALA A 115 6.26 3.62 22.78
CA ALA A 115 7.02 3.97 23.99
C ALA A 115 8.56 3.91 23.82
N TRP A 116 9.06 3.35 22.70
CA TRP A 116 10.48 3.28 22.35
C TRP A 116 10.91 4.28 21.28
N VAL A 117 9.95 4.98 20.65
CA VAL A 117 10.28 6.02 19.66
C VAL A 117 10.83 7.23 20.41
N ASP A 118 11.93 7.81 19.90
CA ASP A 118 12.63 8.98 20.47
C ASP A 118 13.20 8.81 21.89
N ARG A 119 13.43 7.57 22.33
CA ARG A 119 14.27 7.26 23.50
C ARG A 119 15.75 7.23 23.18
#